data_AF-A0A9W7HND7-F1
#
_entry.id   AF-A0A9W7HND7-F1
#
_cell.length_a   1.000
_cell.length_b   1.000
_cell.length_c   1.000
_cell.angle_alpha   90.00
_cell.angle_beta   90.00
_cell.angle_gamma   90.00
#
_symmetry.space_group_name_H-M   'P 1'
#
loop_
_entity.id
_entity.type
_entity.pdbx_description
1 polymer ?
#
loop_
_entity_poly.entity_id
_entity_poly.type
_entity_poly.pdbx_seq_one_letter_code
_entity_poly.pdbx_strand_id
1 'polypeptide(L)'
;MDMVNVNGEHANELLQAQAHVWNHVLRFVNSMSLKCAIDLGIPDIIQNHGKPMTIAELNAALPMQNSTKAISIYRLMRILVHSGFFAHQKLDDDA
;
A
#
# COMPACT_ATOMS: atom_id res chain seq x y z
N MET A 1 -2.79 41.54 15.32
CA MET A 1 -2.24 40.28 15.86
C MET A 1 -2.18 39.24 14.73
N ASP A 2 -1.76 39.66 13.52
CA ASP A 2 -2.20 39.01 12.26
C ASP A 2 -1.05 38.47 11.40
N MET A 3 0.21 38.82 11.69
CA MET A 3 1.36 38.33 10.91
C MET A 3 1.68 36.85 11.15
N VAL A 4 1.35 36.31 12.34
CA VAL A 4 1.60 34.89 12.66
C VAL A 4 0.60 33.98 11.96
N ASN A 5 -0.65 34.44 11.75
CA ASN A 5 -1.70 33.66 11.10
C ASN A 5 -1.48 33.53 9.58
N VAL A 6 -1.08 34.63 8.92
CA VAL A 6 -0.78 34.64 7.47
C VAL A 6 0.36 33.69 7.10
N ASN A 7 1.39 33.59 7.95
CA ASN A 7 2.51 32.70 7.69
C ASN A 7 2.14 31.21 7.85
N GLY A 8 1.19 30.89 8.74
CA GLY A 8 0.67 29.54 8.93
C GLY A 8 -0.24 29.10 7.79
N GLU A 9 -1.11 29.98 7.31
CA GLU A 9 -1.99 29.74 6.15
C GLU A 9 -1.18 29.49 4.88
N HIS A 10 -0.19 30.34 4.58
CA HIS A 10 0.70 30.17 3.43
C HIS A 10 1.53 28.87 3.49
N ALA A 11 2.00 28.48 4.68
CA ALA A 11 2.71 27.22 4.86
C ALA A 11 1.82 25.99 4.59
N ASN A 12 0.54 26.04 5.00
CA ASN A 12 -0.43 24.98 4.73
C ASN A 12 -0.76 24.88 3.24
N GLU A 13 -0.99 26.01 2.57
CA GLU A 13 -1.22 26.05 1.12
C GLU A 13 -0.03 25.45 0.34
N LEU A 14 1.20 25.83 0.72
CA LEU A 14 2.41 25.26 0.11
C LEU A 14 2.50 23.74 0.33
N LEU A 15 2.21 23.26 1.53
CA LEU A 15 2.21 21.82 1.84
C LEU A 15 1.17 21.07 1.00
N GLN A 16 -0.03 21.62 0.87
CA GLN A 16 -1.09 21.03 0.04
C GLN A 16 -0.70 21.02 -1.44
N ALA A 17 -0.11 22.10 -1.96
CA ALA A 17 0.37 22.18 -3.33
C ALA A 17 1.49 21.15 -3.58
N GLN A 18 2.43 21.01 -2.64
CA GLN A 18 3.47 19.98 -2.72
C GLN A 18 2.88 18.57 -2.72
N ALA A 19 1.96 18.26 -1.80
CA ALA A 19 1.30 16.97 -1.76
C ALA A 19 0.55 16.66 -3.06
N HIS A 20 -0.12 17.66 -3.65
CA HIS A 20 -0.80 17.52 -4.93
C HIS A 20 0.17 17.17 -6.07
N VAL A 21 1.28 17.89 -6.19
CA VAL A 21 2.33 17.60 -7.19
C VAL A 21 2.93 16.21 -6.97
N TRP A 22 3.28 15.85 -5.73
CA TRP A 22 3.84 14.53 -5.41
C TRP A 22 2.88 13.38 -5.75
N ASN A 23 1.57 13.55 -5.52
CA ASN A 23 0.57 12.57 -5.93
C ASN A 23 0.54 12.36 -7.45
N HIS A 24 0.76 13.42 -8.24
CA HIS A 24 0.87 13.31 -9.69
C HIS A 24 2.17 12.64 -10.12
N VAL A 25 3.31 13.06 -9.56
CA VAL A 25 4.64 12.49 -9.87
C VAL A 25 4.68 11.00 -9.54
N LEU A 26 4.09 10.59 -8.43
CA LEU A 26 4.12 9.20 -7.96
C LEU A 26 2.91 8.38 -8.41
N ARG A 27 2.00 8.92 -9.24
CA ARG A 27 0.79 8.20 -9.67
C ARG A 27 1.11 6.86 -10.34
N PHE A 28 2.23 6.77 -11.06
CA PHE A 28 2.67 5.53 -11.71
C PHE A 28 2.93 4.39 -10.73
N VAL A 29 3.24 4.70 -9.46
CA VAL A 29 3.53 3.70 -8.42
C VAL A 29 2.34 2.77 -8.25
N ASN A 30 1.10 3.29 -8.23
CA ASN A 30 -0.09 2.44 -8.10
C ASN A 30 -0.21 1.44 -9.26
N SER A 31 0.02 1.89 -10.49
CA SER A 31 -0.01 1.03 -11.68
C SER A 31 1.11 -0.02 -11.65
N MET A 32 2.32 0.36 -11.25
CA MET A 32 3.45 -0.56 -11.16
C MET A 32 3.33 -1.54 -10.00
N SER A 33 2.74 -1.12 -8.88
CA SER A 33 2.37 -2.00 -7.76
C SER A 33 1.33 -3.03 -8.21
N LEU A 34 0.28 -2.61 -8.92
CA LEU A 34 -0.73 -3.53 -9.43
C LEU A 34 -0.12 -4.53 -10.41
N LYS A 35 0.69 -4.05 -11.36
CA LYS A 35 1.42 -4.91 -12.28
C LYS A 35 2.29 -5.92 -11.54
N CYS A 36 3.05 -5.48 -10.54
CA CYS A 36 3.88 -6.36 -9.73
C CYS A 36 3.07 -7.45 -9.01
N ALA A 37 1.89 -7.12 -8.46
CA ALA A 37 1.04 -8.12 -7.82
C ALA A 37 0.50 -9.17 -8.80
N ILE A 38 0.14 -8.75 -10.02
CA ILE A 38 -0.28 -9.65 -11.09
C ILE A 38 0.87 -10.55 -11.54
N ASP A 39 2.04 -9.97 -11.80
CA ASP A 39 3.23 -10.71 -12.24
C ASP A 39 3.70 -11.72 -11.17
N LEU A 40 3.46 -11.44 -9.88
CA LEU A 40 3.73 -12.35 -8.76
C LEU A 40 2.62 -13.39 -8.53
N GLY A 41 1.49 -13.32 -9.23
CA GLY A 41 0.35 -14.23 -9.04
C GLY A 41 -0.38 -14.06 -7.70
N ILE A 42 -0.23 -12.91 -7.04
CA ILE A 42 -0.83 -12.67 -5.71
C ILE A 42 -2.36 -12.84 -5.71
N PRO A 43 -3.12 -12.32 -6.71
CA PRO A 43 -4.56 -12.53 -6.76
C PRO A 43 -4.96 -14.01 -6.77
N ASP A 44 -4.27 -14.82 -7.58
CA ASP A 44 -4.54 -16.25 -7.71
C ASP A 44 -4.17 -17.01 -6.43
N ILE A 45 -3.05 -16.66 -5.79
CA ILE A 45 -2.65 -17.22 -4.50
C ILE A 45 -3.72 -16.98 -3.43
N ILE A 46 -4.24 -15.75 -3.33
CA ILE A 46 -5.30 -15.39 -2.37
C ILE A 46 -6.60 -16.13 -2.73
N GLN A 47 -6.97 -16.17 -4.01
CA GLN A 47 -8.18 -16.85 -4.48
C GLN A 47 -8.15 -18.36 -4.21
N ASN A 48 -7.01 -19.01 -4.44
CA ASN A 48 -6.83 -20.45 -4.22
C ASN A 48 -6.80 -20.81 -2.73
N HIS A 49 -6.38 -19.88 -1.86
CA HIS A 49 -6.45 -20.06 -0.41
C HIS A 49 -7.90 -20.00 0.13
N GLY A 50 -8.80 -19.31 -0.58
CA GLY A 50 -10.25 -19.34 -0.31
C GLY A 50 -10.72 -18.58 0.93
N LYS A 51 -9.81 -17.97 1.69
CA LYS A 51 -10.10 -17.15 2.88
C LYS A 51 -9.10 -15.98 2.98
N PRO A 52 -9.38 -14.96 3.81
CA PRO A 52 -8.43 -13.89 4.09
C PRO A 52 -7.06 -14.47 4.47
N MET A 53 -6.01 -13.91 3.91
CA MET A 53 -4.64 -14.41 4.04
C MET A 53 -3.78 -13.38 4.77
N THR A 54 -3.03 -13.83 5.77
CA THR A 54 -2.03 -13.00 6.46
C THR A 54 -0.85 -12.69 5.54
N ILE A 55 -0.12 -11.61 5.83
CA ILE A 55 1.11 -11.29 5.08
C ILE A 55 2.17 -12.40 5.23
N ALA A 56 2.21 -13.10 6.38
CA ALA A 56 3.13 -14.21 6.60
C ALA A 56 2.79 -15.41 5.70
N GLU A 57 1.52 -15.81 5.64
CA GLU A 57 1.04 -16.88 4.74
C GLU A 57 1.28 -16.51 3.27
N LEU A 58 1.01 -15.25 2.88
CA LEU A 58 1.27 -14.79 1.52
C LEU A 58 2.76 -14.88 1.17
N ASN A 59 3.64 -14.44 2.07
CA ASN A 59 5.08 -14.56 1.88
C ASN A 59 5.51 -16.03 1.74
N ALA A 60 4.90 -16.95 2.50
CA ALA A 60 5.19 -18.39 2.43
C ALA A 60 4.63 -19.08 1.17
N ALA A 61 3.58 -18.52 0.56
CA ALA A 61 2.99 -19.05 -0.66
C ALA A 61 3.69 -18.56 -1.95
N LEU A 62 4.45 -17.45 -1.87
CA LEU A 62 5.16 -16.93 -3.04
C LEU A 62 6.34 -17.84 -3.46
N PRO A 63 6.53 -18.12 -4.77
CA PRO A 63 7.56 -19.04 -5.24
C PRO A 63 9.00 -18.62 -4.88
N MET A 64 9.23 -17.32 -4.71
CA MET A 64 10.52 -16.75 -4.36
C MET A 64 10.62 -16.55 -2.84
N GLN A 65 10.80 -17.65 -2.11
CA GLN A 65 11.05 -17.70 -0.66
C GLN A 65 12.41 -17.05 -0.31
N ASN A 66 12.52 -15.73 -0.44
CA ASN A 66 13.66 -14.97 0.07
C ASN A 66 13.17 -14.05 1.19
N SER A 67 13.55 -14.38 2.43
CA SER A 67 13.20 -13.61 3.64
C SER A 67 13.51 -12.11 3.51
N THR A 68 14.55 -11.76 2.73
CA THR A 68 14.95 -10.37 2.45
C THR A 68 13.87 -9.56 1.72
N LYS A 69 12.93 -10.21 1.02
CA LYS A 69 11.86 -9.55 0.24
C LYS A 69 10.53 -9.48 0.98
N ALA A 70 10.39 -10.10 2.15
CA ALA A 70 9.15 -10.09 2.93
C ALA A 70 8.65 -8.67 3.25
N ILE A 71 9.58 -7.76 3.57
CA ILE A 71 9.28 -6.34 3.81
C ILE A 71 8.74 -5.65 2.56
N SER A 72 9.27 -5.99 1.37
CA SER A 72 8.81 -5.43 0.11
C SER A 72 7.39 -5.88 -0.22
N ILE A 73 7.05 -7.15 0.02
CA ILE A 73 5.69 -7.67 -0.15
C ILE A 73 4.73 -7.00 0.82
N TYR A 74 5.12 -6.82 2.09
CA TYR A 74 4.30 -6.06 3.05
C TYR A 74 3.99 -4.63 2.55
N ARG A 75 5.00 -3.90 2.07
CA ARG A 75 4.81 -2.53 1.54
C ARG A 75 3.97 -2.51 0.27
N LEU A 76 4.15 -3.49 -0.61
CA LEU A 76 3.35 -3.66 -1.81
C LEU A 76 1.87 -3.85 -1.46
N MET A 77 1.57 -4.80 -0.57
CA MET A 77 0.20 -5.07 -0.14
C MET A 77 -0.44 -3.87 0.54
N ARG A 78 0.31 -3.11 1.35
CA ARG A 78 -0.16 -1.84 1.95
C ARG A 78 -0.61 -0.83 0.89
N ILE A 79 0.15 -0.65 -0.18
CA ILE A 79 -0.20 0.27 -1.28
C ILE A 79 -1.46 -0.21 -1.99
N LEU A 80 -1.56 -1.51 -2.27
CA LEU A 80 -2.67 -2.09 -3.02
C LEU A 80 -3.97 -2.09 -2.21
N VAL A 81 -3.90 -2.29 -0.89
CA VAL A 81 -5.04 -2.11 0.01
C VAL A 81 -5.50 -0.66 0.02
N HIS A 82 -4.58 0.28 0.21
CA HIS A 82 -4.91 1.70 0.24
C HIS A 82 -5.50 2.19 -1.10
N SER A 83 -5.08 1.57 -2.21
CA SER A 83 -5.58 1.86 -3.55
C SER A 83 -6.90 1.15 -3.89
N GLY A 84 -7.43 0.31 -2.99
CA GLY A 84 -8.72 -0.36 -3.14
C GLY A 84 -8.71 -1.65 -3.94
N PHE A 85 -7.54 -2.23 -4.26
CA PHE A 85 -7.45 -3.51 -4.97
C PHE A 85 -7.63 -4.73 -4.04
N PHE A 86 -7.25 -4.59 -2.77
CA PHE A 86 -7.44 -5.61 -1.75
C PHE A 86 -8.08 -5.00 -0.50
N ALA A 87 -8.77 -5.83 0.28
CA ALA A 87 -9.29 -5.43 1.58
C ALA A 87 -8.33 -5.88 2.71
N HIS A 88 -8.18 -5.03 3.73
CA HIS A 88 -7.52 -5.43 4.97
C HIS A 88 -8.56 -5.96 5.95
N GLN A 89 -8.37 -7.20 6.41
CA GLN A 89 -9.23 -7.82 7.40
C GLN A 89 -8.44 -8.01 8.70
N LYS A 90 -9.00 -7.53 9.81
CA LYS A 90 -8.55 -8.00 11.12
C LYS A 90 -9.06 -9.42 11.25
N LEU A 91 -8.14 -10.34 11.52
CA LEU A 91 -8.53 -11.65 11.99
C LEU A 91 -8.94 -11.43 13.44
N ASP A 92 -10.22 -11.63 13.72
CA ASP A 92 -10.65 -11.73 15.10
C ASP A 92 -9.98 -13.00 15.65
N ASP A 93 -9.23 -12.84 16.75
CA ASP A 93 -8.73 -13.97 17.54
C ASP A 93 -9.96 -14.62 18.18
N ASP A 94 -10.69 -15.43 17.41
CA ASP A 94 -11.68 -16.33 17.98
C ASP A 94 -10.94 -17.32 18.90
N ALA A 95 -11.36 -17.30 20.16
CA ALA A 95 -10.81 -17.98 21.33
C ALA A 95 -10.67 -19.50 21.23
#